data_AF-A0A3D3DMS8-F1
#
_entry.id   AF-A0A3D3DMS8-F1
#
_cell.length_a   1.000
_cell.length_b   1.000
_cell.length_c   1.000
_cell.angle_alpha   90.00
_cell.angle_beta   90.00
_cell.angle_gamma   90.00
#
_symmetry.space_group_name_H-M   'P 1'
#
loop_
_entity.id
_entity.type
_entity.pdbx_description
1 polymer ?
#
loop_
_entity_poly.entity_id
_entity_poly.type
_entity_poly.pdbx_seq_one_letter_code
_entity_poly.pdbx_strand_id
1 'polypeptide(L)'
;MALMMVKPEEMEAQAGTKLPPGEWFEIDQERINTFADCTEDHQFIHIDEAAAAQTPFGGTIAHGFLTLSLMTKLCSENGVYPEGIV
;
A
#
# COMPACT_ATOMS: atom_id res chain seq x y z
N MET A 1 4.46 4.27 -14.42
CA MET A 1 3.27 5.15 -14.36
C MET A 1 2.40 4.91 -15.58
N ALA A 2 1.13 4.57 -15.37
CA ALA A 2 0.14 4.28 -16.39
C ALA A 2 -1.22 4.88 -15.97
N LEU A 3 -1.36 6.18 -16.21
CA LEU A 3 -2.60 6.91 -15.99
C LEU A 3 -3.38 6.99 -17.31
N MET A 4 -4.60 6.47 -17.32
CA MET A 4 -5.50 6.52 -18.46
C MET A 4 -6.72 7.35 -18.07
N MET A 5 -6.92 8.47 -18.76
CA MET A 5 -8.17 9.23 -18.66
C MET A 5 -9.16 8.69 -19.70
N VAL A 6 -10.39 8.40 -19.28
CA VAL A 6 -11.46 7.92 -20.16
C VAL A 6 -12.71 8.74 -19.92
N LYS A 7 -13.62 8.79 -20.90
CA LYS A 7 -14.92 9.40 -20.64
C LYS A 7 -15.70 8.59 -19.60
N PRO A 8 -16.56 9.22 -18.77
CA PRO A 8 -17.35 8.50 -17.78
C PRO A 8 -18.12 7.31 -18.35
N GLU A 9 -18.70 7.45 -19.54
CA GLU A 9 -19.44 6.39 -20.24
C GLU A 9 -18.57 5.22 -20.75
N GLU A 10 -17.25 5.39 -20.82
CA GLU A 10 -16.30 4.37 -21.30
C GLU A 10 -15.67 3.57 -20.14
N MET A 11 -15.95 3.91 -18.87
CA MET A 11 -15.34 3.27 -17.70
C MET A 11 -15.64 1.77 -17.59
N GLU A 12 -16.89 1.36 -17.83
CA GLU A 12 -17.27 -0.06 -17.72
C GLU A 12 -16.47 -0.94 -18.69
N ALA A 13 -16.13 -0.41 -19.87
CA ALA A 13 -15.34 -1.12 -20.88
C ALA A 13 -13.88 -1.35 -20.47
N GLN A 14 -13.40 -0.70 -19.40
CA GLN A 14 -12.04 -0.84 -18.89
C GLN A 14 -11.90 -1.99 -17.87
N ALA A 15 -12.99 -2.68 -17.52
CA ALA A 15 -12.93 -3.86 -16.66
C ALA A 15 -12.01 -4.93 -17.25
N GLY A 16 -11.02 -5.37 -16.46
CA GLY A 16 -10.02 -6.35 -16.91
C GLY A 16 -8.77 -5.76 -17.57
N THR A 17 -8.69 -4.42 -17.74
CA THR A 17 -7.46 -3.74 -18.15
C THR A 17 -6.35 -4.04 -17.16
N LYS A 18 -5.26 -4.62 -17.67
CA LYS A 18 -4.06 -4.92 -16.88
C LYS A 18 -3.15 -3.70 -16.87
N LEU A 19 -2.94 -3.15 -15.68
CA LEU A 19 -1.98 -2.08 -15.46
C LEU A 19 -0.59 -2.66 -15.21
N PRO A 20 0.48 -1.99 -15.65
CA PRO A 20 1.84 -2.38 -15.28
C PRO A 20 2.05 -2.20 -13.77
N PRO A 21 3.05 -2.88 -13.18
CA PRO A 21 3.44 -2.62 -11.80
C PRO A 21 3.89 -1.17 -11.60
N GLY A 22 3.72 -0.67 -10.39
CA GLY A 22 4.25 0.63 -9.97
C GLY A 22 5.72 0.58 -9.59
N GLU A 23 6.26 1.74 -9.25
CA GLU A 23 7.60 1.85 -8.67
C GLU A 23 7.66 1.15 -7.31
N TRP A 24 8.84 0.65 -6.96
CA TRP A 24 9.09 0.12 -5.63
C TRP A 24 8.91 1.20 -4.58
N PHE A 25 8.34 0.81 -3.44
CA PHE A 25 8.12 1.67 -2.29
C PHE A 25 8.76 1.04 -1.07
N GLU A 26 9.68 1.77 -0.45
CA GLU A 26 10.41 1.30 0.73
C GLU A 26 9.51 1.35 1.98
N ILE A 27 9.55 0.27 2.76
CA ILE A 27 8.90 0.18 4.07
C ILE A 27 10.00 0.07 5.11
N ASP A 28 10.23 1.17 5.81
CA ASP A 28 11.17 1.24 6.93
C ASP A 28 10.46 1.05 8.28
N GLN A 29 11.27 0.87 9.32
CA GLN A 29 10.78 0.67 10.69
C GLN A 29 10.07 1.92 11.23
N GLU A 30 10.48 3.13 10.82
CA GLU A 30 9.85 4.38 11.27
C GLU A 30 8.38 4.46 10.83
N ARG A 31 8.09 4.09 9.58
CA ARG A 31 6.72 3.99 9.08
C ARG A 31 5.91 2.93 9.80
N ILE A 32 6.51 1.76 10.07
CA ILE A 32 5.86 0.68 10.83
C ILE A 32 5.49 1.18 12.23
N ASN A 33 6.42 1.84 12.93
CA ASN A 33 6.19 2.39 14.27
C ASN A 33 5.12 3.48 14.26
N THR A 34 5.17 4.40 13.29
CA THR A 34 4.16 5.46 13.15
C THR A 34 2.76 4.88 12.91
N PHE A 35 2.66 3.79 12.15
CA PHE A 35 1.39 3.12 11.94
C PHE A 35 0.89 2.45 13.23
N ALA A 36 1.79 1.80 13.99
CA ALA A 36 1.47 1.25 15.31
C ALA A 36 0.88 2.32 16.24
N ASP A 37 1.47 3.51 16.28
CA ASP A 37 0.97 4.63 17.08
C ASP A 37 -0.39 5.15 16.60
N CYS A 38 -0.62 5.15 15.29
CA CYS A 38 -1.89 5.59 14.70
C CYS A 38 -3.05 4.63 14.99
N THR A 39 -2.78 3.32 14.99
CA THR A 39 -3.81 2.29 15.12
C THR A 39 -3.85 1.60 16.47
N GLU A 40 -2.98 2.00 17.40
CA GLU A 40 -2.79 1.38 18.72
C GLU A 40 -2.41 -0.11 18.62
N ASP A 41 -1.79 -0.50 17.51
CA ASP A 41 -1.34 -1.88 17.27
C ASP A 41 0.17 -1.98 17.51
N HIS A 42 0.52 -2.14 18.79
CA HIS A 42 1.87 -2.32 19.27
C HIS A 42 2.24 -3.80 19.47
N GLN A 43 1.69 -4.73 18.67
CA GLN A 43 2.13 -6.12 18.73
C GLN A 43 3.64 -6.24 18.49
N PHE A 44 4.32 -7.03 19.32
CA PHE A 44 5.79 -7.09 19.35
C PHE A 44 6.42 -7.43 17.99
N ILE A 45 5.73 -8.20 17.14
CA ILE A 45 6.19 -8.58 15.79
C ILE A 45 6.39 -7.36 14.86
N HIS A 46 5.80 -6.21 15.20
CA HIS A 46 5.92 -4.97 14.43
C HIS A 46 6.99 -4.04 14.96
N ILE A 47 7.19 -3.98 16.29
CA ILE A 47 7.92 -2.87 16.94
C ILE A 47 9.13 -3.28 17.79
N ASP A 48 9.23 -4.56 18.19
CA ASP A 48 10.32 -5.04 19.03
C ASP A 48 11.24 -5.94 18.20
N GLU A 49 12.36 -5.39 17.76
CA GLU A 49 13.35 -6.10 16.93
C GLU A 49 13.89 -7.37 17.61
N ALA A 50 14.15 -7.32 18.92
CA ALA A 50 14.75 -8.42 19.66
C ALA A 50 13.76 -9.58 19.87
N ALA A 51 12.49 -9.25 20.16
CA ALA A 51 11.43 -10.24 20.26
C ALA A 51 11.04 -10.79 18.88
N ALA A 52 10.94 -9.92 17.87
CA ALA A 52 10.56 -10.31 16.52
C ALA A 52 11.62 -11.19 15.84
N ALA A 53 12.91 -10.96 16.09
CA ALA A 53 14.00 -11.81 15.61
C ALA A 53 13.92 -13.27 16.11
N GLN A 54 13.22 -13.53 17.21
CA GLN A 54 13.00 -14.88 17.76
C GLN A 54 11.80 -15.59 17.14
N THR A 55 11.04 -14.91 16.28
CA THR A 55 9.91 -15.50 15.55
C THR A 55 10.37 -16.15 14.24
N PRO A 56 9.51 -16.94 13.57
CA PRO A 56 9.82 -17.48 12.24
C PRO A 56 10.09 -16.41 11.16
N PHE A 57 9.77 -15.14 11.40
CA PHE A 57 10.01 -14.05 10.45
C PHE A 57 11.46 -13.55 10.48
N GLY A 58 12.21 -13.81 11.57
CA GLY A 58 13.62 -13.41 11.70
C GLY A 58 13.87 -11.92 11.88
N GLY A 59 12.82 -11.11 12.08
CA GLY A 59 12.87 -9.67 12.29
C GLY A 59 11.46 -9.09 12.40
N THR A 60 11.37 -7.77 12.54
CA THR A 60 10.07 -7.07 12.49
C THR A 60 9.42 -7.23 11.12
N ILE A 61 8.09 -7.23 11.10
CA ILE A 61 7.30 -7.22 9.88
C ILE A 61 6.33 -6.05 9.92
N ALA A 62 5.97 -5.52 8.75
CA ALA A 62 4.95 -4.48 8.66
C ALA A 62 3.56 -5.00 9.05
N HIS A 63 2.71 -4.11 9.57
CA HIS A 63 1.29 -4.42 9.79
C HIS A 63 0.61 -4.79 8.47
N GLY A 64 -0.25 -5.81 8.47
CA GLY A 64 -1.06 -6.15 7.29
C GLY A 64 -1.96 -4.97 6.85
N PHE A 65 -2.50 -4.23 7.82
CA PHE A 65 -3.30 -3.04 7.55
C PHE A 65 -2.49 -1.84 7.04
N LEU A 66 -1.19 -1.75 7.34
CA LEU A 66 -0.31 -0.75 6.72
C LEU A 66 -0.19 -1.03 5.21
N THR A 67 0.09 -2.27 4.83
CA THR A 67 0.16 -2.69 3.41
C THR A 67 -1.14 -2.40 2.68
N LEU A 68 -2.30 -2.71 3.29
CA LEU A 68 -3.60 -2.40 2.69
C LEU A 68 -3.82 -0.89 2.53
N SER A 69 -3.48 -0.10 3.55
CA SER A 69 -3.66 1.36 3.54
C SER A 69 -2.82 2.05 2.46
N LEU A 70 -1.65 1.50 2.16
CA LEU A 70 -0.75 2.01 1.12
C LEU A 70 -1.29 1.83 -0.31
N MET A 71 -2.37 1.07 -0.52
CA MET A 71 -3.00 0.93 -1.85
C MET A 71 -3.29 2.29 -2.49
N THR A 72 -3.74 3.26 -1.70
CA THR A 72 -3.98 4.64 -2.17
C THR A 72 -2.73 5.29 -2.76
N LYS A 73 -1.59 5.17 -2.07
CA LYS A 73 -0.30 5.69 -2.55
C LYS A 73 0.22 4.89 -3.74
N LEU A 74 0.19 3.57 -3.67
CA LEU A 74 0.75 2.68 -4.70
C LEU A 74 -0.03 2.73 -6.02
N CYS A 75 -1.34 2.98 -5.97
CA CYS A 75 -2.18 3.12 -7.16
C CYS A 75 -2.31 4.56 -7.66
N SER A 76 -1.82 5.56 -6.93
CA SER A 76 -2.02 6.99 -7.28
C SER A 76 -1.53 7.39 -8.67
N GLU A 77 -0.56 6.65 -9.23
CA GLU A 77 0.07 6.93 -10.52
C GLU A 77 -0.19 5.82 -11.56
N ASN A 78 -1.05 4.85 -11.24
CA ASN A 78 -1.41 3.70 -12.07
C ASN A 78 -2.91 3.43 -11.93
N GLY A 79 -3.68 3.81 -12.94
CA GLY A 79 -5.13 3.66 -12.89
C GLY A 79 -5.85 4.17 -14.13
N VAL A 80 -7.11 3.78 -14.23
CA VAL A 80 -8.10 4.35 -15.14
C VAL A 80 -8.93 5.34 -14.35
N TYR A 81 -9.03 6.57 -14.82
CA TYR A 81 -9.77 7.64 -14.17
C TYR A 81 -10.75 8.26 -15.17
N PRO A 82 -11.98 8.60 -14.74
CA PRO A 82 -12.88 9.32 -15.62
C PRO A 82 -12.43 10.78 -15.75
N GLU A 83 -12.59 11.35 -16.93
CA GLU A 83 -12.39 12.77 -17.19
C GLU A 83 -13.28 13.62 -16.27
N GLY A 84 -12.74 14.75 -15.77
CA GLY A 84 -13.51 15.74 -15.01
C GLY A 84 -13.82 15.38 -13.54
N ILE A 85 -13.14 14.39 -12.95
CA ILE A 85 -13.34 13.97 -11.55
C ILE A 85 -12.59 14.83 -10.51
N VAL A 86 -11.68 15.70 -10.94
CA VAL A 86 -10.96 16.67 -10.07
C VAL A 86 -10.80 18.00 -10.78
#